data_AF-A0A1W6YFI3-F1
#
_entry.id   AF-A0A1W6YFI3-F1
#
_cell.length_a   1.000
_cell.length_b   1.000
_cell.length_c   1.000
_cell.angle_alpha   90.00
_cell.angle_beta   90.00
_cell.angle_gamma   90.00
#
_symmetry.space_group_name_H-M   'P 1'
#
loop_
_entity.id
_entity.type
_entity.pdbx_description
1 polymer ?
#
loop_
_entity_poly.entity_id
_entity_poly.type
_entity_poly.pdbx_seq_one_letter_code
_entity_poly.pdbx_strand_id
1 'polypeptide(L)'
;MNTSTANAGKRLYIQEVAPRDGFQNESRFVETQDKIRFIDALSACGYAKIEATSFTSPKAIPALRDAEIVMHEIRRHPGVVYTALVPNVRGAERALSCRVDEVNLVMSVSETHNRSNLRMSRDESFAQLSDVIDAVRGSHVAVNVSLSTVFGCPMEGDIDPYEVFELMNRFAQRGVNGITLCDTTGMAYPSQVEAISRKARSLFPAIELTLHFHNTRGMALANTMAALSAGVDRFDASLGGIGGCPYAPGASGNACTEELVHMLSLDGYDTGVDLAGILAAAETLPGLIGHDVPSQILKAGTRARRHPAPCQ
;
A
#
# COMPACT_ATOMS: atom_id res chain seq x y z
N MET A 1 2.92 28.82 -17.56
CA MET A 1 4.06 27.88 -17.67
C MET A 1 3.49 26.49 -17.81
N ASN A 2 3.82 25.75 -18.87
CA ASN A 2 3.27 24.39 -19.09
C ASN A 2 3.75 23.47 -17.97
N THR A 3 2.82 23.03 -17.12
CA THR A 3 3.04 22.06 -16.02
C THR A 3 3.79 20.81 -16.48
N SER A 4 3.63 20.40 -17.74
CA SER A 4 4.36 19.30 -18.39
C SER A 4 5.90 19.43 -18.36
N THR A 5 6.46 20.65 -18.32
CA THR A 5 7.93 20.82 -18.25
C THR A 5 8.49 20.73 -16.83
N ALA A 6 7.66 20.96 -15.80
CA ALA A 6 8.10 20.93 -14.41
C ALA A 6 8.22 19.50 -13.85
N ASN A 7 7.48 18.56 -14.42
CA ASN A 7 7.40 17.17 -13.93
C ASN A 7 8.28 16.19 -14.71
N ALA A 8 8.85 16.63 -15.85
CA ALA A 8 9.47 15.75 -16.83
C ALA A 8 10.56 14.85 -16.21
N GLY A 9 10.25 13.55 -16.13
CA GLY A 9 11.19 12.53 -15.66
C GLY A 9 11.44 12.52 -14.16
N LYS A 10 10.63 13.22 -13.35
CA LYS A 10 10.70 13.07 -11.88
C LYS A 10 10.30 11.64 -11.52
N ARG A 11 11.23 10.92 -10.87
CA ARG A 11 11.03 9.55 -10.42
C ARG A 11 9.99 9.46 -9.31
N LEU A 12 9.06 8.53 -9.44
CA LEU A 12 8.11 8.09 -8.43
C LEU A 12 8.30 6.61 -8.14
N TYR A 13 7.93 6.18 -6.94
CA TYR A 13 8.12 4.82 -6.44
C TYR A 13 6.76 4.21 -6.10
N ILE A 14 6.28 3.36 -7.00
CA ILE A 14 5.02 2.65 -6.81
C ILE A 14 5.27 1.36 -6.03
N GLN A 15 4.44 1.13 -5.02
CA GLN A 15 4.50 0.00 -4.11
C GLN A 15 3.21 -0.83 -4.28
N GLU A 16 3.35 -2.11 -4.61
CA GLU A 16 2.22 -2.99 -4.91
C GLU A 16 1.76 -3.72 -3.66
N VAL A 17 0.47 -3.61 -3.32
CA VAL A 17 -0.10 -4.22 -2.10
C VAL A 17 -1.15 -5.29 -2.37
N ALA A 18 -1.53 -5.56 -3.62
CA ALA A 18 -2.51 -6.60 -3.97
C ALA A 18 -2.21 -7.98 -3.37
N PRO A 19 -0.96 -8.50 -3.36
CA PRO A 19 -0.67 -9.83 -2.83
C PRO A 19 -0.94 -9.97 -1.32
N ARG A 20 -0.94 -8.87 -0.57
CA ARG A 20 -1.27 -8.82 0.86
C ARG A 20 -2.64 -8.21 1.08
N ASP A 21 -2.77 -6.90 0.92
CA ASP A 21 -3.97 -6.15 1.28
C ASP A 21 -5.17 -6.45 0.37
N GLY A 22 -4.89 -6.70 -0.91
CA GLY A 22 -5.86 -7.21 -1.87
C GLY A 22 -6.40 -8.56 -1.44
N PHE A 23 -5.55 -9.60 -1.53
CA PHE A 23 -5.92 -10.99 -1.27
C PHE A 23 -6.43 -11.26 0.14
N GLN A 24 -6.05 -10.46 1.14
CA GLN A 24 -6.54 -10.59 2.51
C GLN A 24 -8.07 -10.51 2.61
N ASN A 25 -8.70 -9.69 1.77
CA ASN A 25 -10.15 -9.43 1.80
C ASN A 25 -10.94 -10.33 0.84
N GLU A 26 -10.25 -11.17 0.08
CA GLU A 26 -10.89 -12.03 -0.91
C GLU A 26 -11.53 -13.25 -0.26
N SER A 27 -12.79 -13.51 -0.63
CA SER A 27 -13.54 -14.66 -0.11
C SER A 27 -12.96 -16.00 -0.56
N ARG A 28 -12.33 -16.01 -1.75
CA ARG A 28 -11.68 -17.19 -2.32
C ARG A 28 -10.22 -17.24 -1.91
N PHE A 29 -9.79 -18.40 -1.41
CA PHE A 29 -8.37 -18.65 -1.23
C PHE A 29 -7.69 -18.75 -2.60
N VAL A 30 -6.76 -17.82 -2.87
CA VAL A 30 -5.85 -17.93 -4.02
C VAL A 30 -4.78 -18.96 -3.66
N GLU A 31 -4.68 -20.00 -4.48
CA GLU A 31 -3.73 -21.10 -4.25
C GLU A 31 -2.29 -20.59 -4.20
N THR A 32 -1.47 -21.21 -3.35
CA THR A 32 -0.10 -20.74 -3.07
C THR A 32 0.74 -20.58 -4.34
N GLN A 33 0.63 -21.55 -5.26
CA GLN A 33 1.35 -21.50 -6.54
C GLN A 33 0.84 -20.39 -7.48
N ASP A 34 -0.44 -20.03 -7.40
CA ASP A 34 -0.98 -18.89 -8.12
C ASP A 34 -0.47 -17.57 -7.52
N LYS A 35 -0.42 -17.44 -6.19
CA LYS A 35 0.18 -16.27 -5.52
C LYS A 35 1.64 -16.07 -5.91
N ILE A 36 2.44 -17.15 -5.91
CA ILE A 36 3.85 -17.11 -6.31
C ILE A 36 3.98 -16.63 -7.76
N ARG A 37 3.24 -17.25 -8.70
CA ARG A 37 3.24 -16.82 -10.11
C ARG A 37 2.83 -15.36 -10.27
N PHE A 38 1.84 -14.93 -9.51
CA PHE A 38 1.36 -13.55 -9.54
C PHE A 38 2.43 -12.57 -9.05
N ILE A 39 3.06 -12.83 -7.90
CA ILE A 39 4.15 -11.99 -7.37
C ILE A 39 5.36 -12.00 -8.30
N ASP A 40 5.72 -13.14 -8.88
CA ASP A 40 6.82 -13.25 -9.85
C ASP A 40 6.56 -12.40 -11.11
N ALA A 41 5.32 -12.40 -11.61
CA ALA A 41 4.94 -11.57 -12.74
C ALA A 41 5.05 -10.08 -12.39
N LEU A 42 4.53 -9.68 -11.22
CA LEU A 42 4.61 -8.30 -10.74
C LEU A 42 6.06 -7.85 -10.54
N SER A 43 6.94 -8.73 -10.09
CA SER A 43 8.36 -8.44 -9.86
C SER A 43 9.09 -7.98 -11.13
N ALA A 44 8.61 -8.37 -12.31
CA ALA A 44 9.16 -7.95 -13.60
C ALA A 44 8.60 -6.62 -14.11
N CYS A 45 7.60 -6.04 -13.44
CA CYS A 45 6.88 -4.86 -13.91
C CYS A 45 7.48 -3.53 -13.44
N GLY A 46 8.57 -3.52 -12.68
CA GLY A 46 9.29 -2.29 -12.30
C GLY A 46 8.80 -1.59 -11.03
N TYR A 47 8.01 -2.27 -10.19
CA TYR A 47 7.66 -1.78 -8.85
C TYR A 47 8.90 -1.56 -7.99
N ALA A 48 8.87 -0.54 -7.14
CA ALA A 48 9.93 -0.30 -6.16
C ALA A 48 9.82 -1.27 -4.98
N LYS A 49 8.58 -1.64 -4.63
CA LYS A 49 8.26 -2.51 -3.50
C LYS A 49 7.05 -3.37 -3.81
N ILE A 50 7.03 -4.60 -3.30
CA ILE A 50 5.85 -5.49 -3.32
C ILE A 50 5.62 -5.97 -1.89
N GLU A 51 4.44 -5.68 -1.35
CA GLU A 51 3.96 -6.28 -0.09
C GLU A 51 3.42 -7.67 -0.39
N ALA A 52 4.30 -8.66 -0.24
CA ALA A 52 4.09 -10.00 -0.77
C ALA A 52 3.13 -10.84 0.08
N THR A 53 3.09 -10.62 1.40
CA THR A 53 2.26 -11.41 2.32
C THR A 53 2.18 -10.79 3.73
N SER A 54 1.57 -11.51 4.67
CA SER A 54 1.50 -11.17 6.09
C SER A 54 1.83 -12.36 6.99
N PHE A 55 2.66 -12.15 8.02
CA PHE A 55 2.94 -13.10 9.09
C PHE A 55 1.93 -13.01 10.25
N THR A 56 0.66 -12.75 9.93
CA THR A 56 -0.45 -12.80 10.88
C THR A 56 -0.85 -14.23 11.24
N SER A 57 -1.74 -14.36 12.22
CA SER A 57 -2.31 -15.66 12.59
C SER A 57 -3.17 -16.20 11.44
N PRO A 58 -2.96 -17.46 10.99
CA PRO A 58 -3.81 -18.12 9.99
C PRO A 58 -5.29 -18.19 10.38
N LYS A 59 -5.59 -18.10 11.69
CA LYS A 59 -6.98 -18.02 12.18
C LYS A 59 -7.60 -16.65 11.96
N ALA A 60 -6.80 -15.59 12.04
CA ALA A 60 -7.25 -14.23 11.85
C ALA A 60 -7.42 -13.94 10.35
N ILE A 61 -6.40 -14.25 9.55
CA ILE A 61 -6.38 -14.04 8.10
C ILE A 61 -6.07 -15.37 7.38
N PRO A 62 -7.07 -16.22 7.12
CA PRO A 62 -6.87 -17.51 6.46
C PRO A 62 -6.32 -17.38 5.03
N ALA A 63 -6.61 -16.27 4.35
CA ALA A 63 -6.17 -15.97 3.00
C ALA A 63 -4.63 -15.94 2.85
N LEU A 64 -3.90 -15.63 3.92
CA LEU A 64 -2.45 -15.44 3.93
C LEU A 64 -1.70 -16.48 4.78
N ARG A 65 -2.35 -17.63 5.06
CA ARG A 65 -1.77 -18.70 5.90
C ARG A 65 -0.48 -19.32 5.34
N ASP A 66 -0.21 -19.13 4.06
CA ASP A 66 0.88 -19.71 3.27
C ASP A 66 2.08 -18.76 3.11
N ALA A 67 2.16 -17.70 3.93
CA ALA A 67 3.20 -16.66 3.88
C ALA A 67 4.64 -17.19 3.76
N GLU A 68 5.03 -18.19 4.54
CA GLU A 68 6.39 -18.74 4.52
C GLU A 68 6.73 -19.39 3.17
N ILE A 69 5.80 -20.19 2.61
CA ILE A 69 5.99 -20.86 1.33
C ILE A 69 6.10 -19.81 0.22
N VAL A 70 5.20 -18.83 0.21
CA VAL A 70 5.23 -17.73 -0.76
C VAL A 70 6.58 -17.02 -0.71
N MET A 71 7.04 -16.59 0.47
CA MET A 71 8.28 -15.83 0.58
C MET A 71 9.54 -16.63 0.25
N HIS A 72 9.53 -17.94 0.48
CA HIS A 72 10.63 -18.82 0.10
C HIS A 72 10.69 -19.13 -1.40
N GLU A 73 9.53 -19.21 -2.07
CA GLU A 73 9.43 -19.69 -3.45
C GLU A 73 9.38 -18.58 -4.51
N ILE A 74 8.99 -17.34 -4.16
CA ILE A 74 9.01 -16.22 -5.10
C ILE A 74 10.43 -15.94 -5.62
N ARG A 75 10.51 -15.57 -6.90
CA ARG A 75 11.73 -15.13 -7.55
C ARG A 75 11.98 -13.67 -7.21
N ARG A 76 13.08 -13.42 -6.52
CA ARG A 76 13.51 -12.06 -6.14
C ARG A 76 14.11 -11.34 -7.35
N HIS A 77 13.50 -10.23 -7.74
CA HIS A 77 14.00 -9.39 -8.81
C HIS A 77 14.94 -8.31 -8.24
N PRO A 78 16.13 -8.08 -8.83
CA PRO A 78 17.02 -7.00 -8.39
C PRO A 78 16.31 -5.65 -8.42
N GLY A 79 16.48 -4.86 -7.36
CA GLY A 79 15.87 -3.53 -7.22
C GLY A 79 14.44 -3.51 -6.68
N VAL A 80 13.81 -4.66 -6.44
CA VAL A 80 12.48 -4.75 -5.80
C VAL A 80 12.64 -5.09 -4.33
N VAL A 81 12.04 -4.27 -3.46
CA VAL A 81 11.92 -4.57 -2.02
C VAL A 81 10.70 -5.47 -1.80
N TYR A 82 10.88 -6.61 -1.14
CA TYR A 82 9.77 -7.47 -0.74
C TYR A 82 9.49 -7.29 0.74
N THR A 83 8.38 -6.64 1.02
CA THR A 83 7.92 -6.35 2.39
C THR A 83 6.83 -7.34 2.81
N ALA A 84 6.71 -7.57 4.12
CA ALA A 84 5.65 -8.38 4.67
C ALA A 84 5.07 -7.75 5.94
N LEU A 85 3.76 -7.86 6.12
CA LEU A 85 3.10 -7.34 7.31
C LEU A 85 3.40 -8.22 8.52
N VAL A 86 3.90 -7.61 9.60
CA VAL A 86 4.27 -8.30 10.85
C VAL A 86 3.52 -7.67 12.03
N PRO A 87 2.60 -8.40 12.68
CA PRO A 87 1.80 -7.82 13.77
C PRO A 87 2.45 -7.93 15.15
N ASN A 88 3.43 -8.82 15.34
CA ASN A 88 4.04 -9.09 16.66
C ASN A 88 5.40 -9.79 16.52
N VAL A 89 6.12 -9.95 17.64
CA VAL A 89 7.48 -10.51 17.71
C VAL A 89 7.55 -11.92 17.10
N ARG A 90 6.57 -12.78 17.36
CA ARG A 90 6.53 -14.12 16.76
C ARG A 90 6.39 -14.06 15.24
N GLY A 91 5.63 -13.09 14.71
CA GLY A 91 5.57 -12.83 13.29
C GLY A 91 6.92 -12.36 12.73
N ALA A 92 7.65 -11.53 13.49
CA ALA A 92 8.96 -11.02 13.12
C ALA A 92 10.00 -12.14 13.03
N GLU A 93 10.04 -13.04 14.01
CA GLU A 93 10.93 -14.21 14.01
C GLU A 93 10.72 -15.09 12.76
N ARG A 94 9.45 -15.32 12.38
CA ARG A 94 9.09 -16.06 11.17
C ARG A 94 9.47 -15.30 9.90
N ALA A 95 9.26 -13.99 9.87
CA ALA A 95 9.63 -13.15 8.74
C ALA A 95 11.15 -13.16 8.50
N LEU A 96 11.96 -13.11 9.57
CA LEU A 96 13.42 -13.15 9.51
C LEU A 96 13.97 -14.43 8.88
N SER A 97 13.30 -15.58 9.03
CA SER A 97 13.70 -16.81 8.33
C SER A 97 13.34 -16.81 6.84
N CYS A 98 12.50 -15.88 6.39
CA CYS A 98 11.90 -15.86 5.05
C CYS A 98 12.52 -14.81 4.09
N ARG A 99 13.68 -14.24 4.44
CA ARG A 99 14.41 -13.26 3.61
C ARG A 99 13.51 -12.09 3.21
N VAL A 100 12.80 -11.52 4.17
CA VAL A 100 12.11 -10.24 3.99
C VAL A 100 13.15 -9.13 3.87
N ASP A 101 12.93 -8.18 2.96
CA ASP A 101 13.79 -6.98 2.86
C ASP A 101 13.32 -5.90 3.85
N GLU A 102 12.03 -5.90 4.13
CA GLU A 102 11.37 -4.96 5.04
C GLU A 102 10.24 -5.66 5.80
N VAL A 103 9.99 -5.26 7.04
CA VAL A 103 8.77 -5.58 7.78
C VAL A 103 7.87 -4.36 7.87
N ASN A 104 6.59 -4.55 7.57
CA ASN A 104 5.57 -3.52 7.70
C ASN A 104 4.76 -3.74 8.99
N LEU A 105 4.77 -2.74 9.88
CA LEU A 105 4.05 -2.74 11.14
C LEU A 105 2.80 -1.87 11.01
N VAL A 106 1.67 -2.27 11.60
CA VAL A 106 0.41 -1.54 11.45
C VAL A 106 -0.18 -1.17 12.80
N MET A 107 -0.55 0.10 12.96
CA MET A 107 -1.45 0.56 14.01
C MET A 107 -2.37 1.66 13.50
N SER A 108 -3.38 2.05 14.28
CA SER A 108 -4.29 3.14 13.91
C SER A 108 -4.02 4.39 14.74
N VAL A 109 -4.17 5.56 14.12
CA VAL A 109 -4.09 6.85 14.83
C VAL A 109 -5.31 7.01 15.74
N SER A 110 -6.49 6.60 15.28
CA SER A 110 -7.72 6.59 16.08
C SER A 110 -7.66 5.53 17.19
N GLU A 111 -7.98 5.91 18.43
CA GLU A 111 -8.03 4.98 19.58
C GLU A 111 -9.13 3.93 19.40
N THR A 112 -10.34 4.35 19.01
CA THR A 112 -11.48 3.46 18.80
C THR A 112 -11.23 2.48 17.66
N HIS A 113 -10.62 2.95 16.56
CA HIS A 113 -10.27 2.06 15.46
C HIS A 113 -9.17 1.08 15.87
N ASN A 114 -8.16 1.55 16.60
CA ASN A 114 -7.07 0.69 17.05
C ASN A 114 -7.58 -0.44 17.95
N ARG A 115 -8.45 -0.12 18.92
CA ARG A 115 -9.10 -1.13 19.77
C ARG A 115 -9.97 -2.09 18.99
N SER A 116 -10.72 -1.61 18.00
CA SER A 116 -11.62 -2.47 17.21
C SER A 116 -10.84 -3.41 16.29
N ASN A 117 -9.74 -2.94 15.71
CA ASN A 117 -8.93 -3.68 14.75
C ASN A 117 -7.89 -4.59 15.43
N LEU A 118 -7.15 -4.06 16.39
CA LEU A 118 -6.03 -4.76 17.04
C LEU A 118 -6.35 -5.29 18.44
N ARG A 119 -7.55 -4.99 18.98
CA ARG A 119 -7.99 -5.41 20.32
C ARG A 119 -7.09 -4.92 21.46
N MET A 120 -6.45 -3.77 21.26
CA MET A 120 -5.59 -3.13 22.24
C MET A 120 -5.59 -1.61 22.05
N SER A 121 -5.18 -0.87 23.08
CA SER A 121 -4.98 0.58 23.03
C SER A 121 -3.83 0.97 22.10
N ARG A 122 -3.75 2.27 21.77
CA ARG A 122 -2.61 2.79 20.99
C ARG A 122 -1.28 2.63 21.73
N ASP A 123 -1.26 2.82 23.05
CA ASP A 123 -0.03 2.66 23.82
C ASP A 123 0.42 1.20 23.92
N GLU A 124 -0.51 0.26 24.10
CA GLU A 124 -0.21 -1.18 24.03
C GLU A 124 0.30 -1.58 22.64
N SER A 125 -0.28 -1.02 21.57
CA SER A 125 0.19 -1.26 20.20
C SER A 125 1.59 -0.72 20.00
N PHE A 126 1.84 0.52 20.42
CA PHE A 126 3.16 1.12 20.32
C PHE A 126 4.21 0.31 21.08
N ALA A 127 3.89 -0.18 22.27
CA ALA A 127 4.78 -1.05 23.04
C ALA A 127 5.07 -2.36 22.28
N GLN A 128 4.03 -3.05 21.80
CA GLN A 128 4.19 -4.29 21.04
C GLN A 128 4.98 -4.10 19.75
N LEU A 129 4.72 -3.02 19.00
CA LEU A 129 5.46 -2.70 17.78
C LEU A 129 6.90 -2.28 18.09
N SER A 130 7.15 -1.65 19.23
CA SER A 130 8.52 -1.35 19.70
C SER A 130 9.32 -2.62 19.99
N ASP A 131 8.68 -3.67 20.53
CA ASP A 131 9.31 -4.97 20.73
C ASP A 131 9.65 -5.64 19.39
N VAL A 132 8.78 -5.49 18.37
CA VAL A 132 9.07 -5.98 17.02
C VAL A 132 10.26 -5.25 16.40
N ILE A 133 10.30 -3.92 16.53
CA ILE A 133 11.44 -3.10 16.08
C ILE A 133 12.73 -3.58 16.74
N ASP A 134 12.70 -3.88 18.04
CA ASP A 134 13.87 -4.38 18.76
C ASP A 134 14.25 -5.80 18.33
N ALA A 135 13.29 -6.68 18.02
CA ALA A 135 13.53 -8.04 17.55
C ALA A 135 14.23 -8.10 16.18
N VAL A 136 13.98 -7.13 15.29
CA VAL A 136 14.63 -7.04 13.97
C VAL A 136 15.87 -6.14 13.97
N ARG A 137 16.14 -5.43 15.07
CA ARG A 137 17.28 -4.51 15.17
C ARG A 137 18.60 -5.25 14.98
N GLY A 138 19.51 -4.65 14.21
CA GLY A 138 20.81 -5.22 13.90
C GLY A 138 20.78 -6.26 12.77
N SER A 139 19.60 -6.61 12.25
CA SER A 139 19.47 -7.29 10.97
C SER A 139 19.60 -6.29 9.81
N HIS A 140 19.56 -6.81 8.58
CA HIS A 140 19.51 -6.00 7.35
C HIS A 140 18.08 -5.57 6.97
N VAL A 141 17.08 -5.99 7.75
CA VAL A 141 15.66 -5.79 7.44
C VAL A 141 15.23 -4.38 7.83
N ALA A 142 14.68 -3.65 6.87
CA ALA A 142 14.11 -2.32 7.12
C ALA A 142 12.78 -2.42 7.88
N VAL A 143 12.42 -1.35 8.59
CA VAL A 143 11.12 -1.25 9.26
C VAL A 143 10.30 -0.10 8.70
N ASN A 144 9.10 -0.42 8.22
CA ASN A 144 8.07 0.55 7.87
C ASN A 144 6.92 0.48 8.89
N VAL A 145 6.32 1.62 9.20
CA VAL A 145 5.11 1.69 10.04
C VAL A 145 3.96 2.32 9.25
N SER A 146 2.91 1.55 9.00
CA SER A 146 1.65 2.04 8.47
C SER A 146 0.74 2.55 9.58
N LEU A 147 0.43 3.85 9.52
CA LEU A 147 -0.53 4.51 10.40
C LEU A 147 -1.89 4.57 9.69
N SER A 148 -2.83 3.77 10.19
CA SER A 148 -4.22 3.74 9.73
C SER A 148 -5.01 4.96 10.22
N THR A 149 -6.11 5.26 9.52
CA THR A 149 -7.05 6.34 9.83
C THR A 149 -6.40 7.73 9.96
N VAL A 150 -5.34 8.02 9.21
CA VAL A 150 -4.63 9.32 9.30
C VAL A 150 -5.51 10.48 8.88
N PHE A 151 -6.35 10.24 7.86
CA PHE A 151 -7.15 11.28 7.23
C PHE A 151 -8.60 11.32 7.73
N GLY A 152 -8.92 10.49 8.72
CA GLY A 152 -10.26 10.33 9.26
C GLY A 152 -10.50 8.91 9.74
N CYS A 153 -11.42 8.77 10.69
CA CYS A 153 -11.86 7.52 11.26
C CYS A 153 -13.36 7.34 11.04
N PRO A 154 -13.83 6.15 10.60
CA PRO A 154 -15.27 5.89 10.42
C PRO A 154 -16.06 5.91 11.74
N MET A 155 -15.39 5.91 12.90
CA MET A 155 -16.00 5.88 14.23
C MET A 155 -15.82 7.20 14.99
N GLU A 156 -14.69 7.88 14.84
CA GLU A 156 -14.37 9.12 15.57
C GLU A 156 -14.52 10.39 14.71
N GLY A 157 -14.65 10.26 13.39
CA GLY A 157 -14.70 11.39 12.47
C GLY A 157 -13.31 11.93 12.15
N ASP A 158 -13.15 13.25 12.25
CA ASP A 158 -11.87 13.91 11.95
C ASP A 158 -10.80 13.53 12.98
N ILE A 159 -9.59 13.28 12.50
CA ILE A 159 -8.42 12.99 13.32
C ILE A 159 -7.54 14.24 13.37
N ASP A 160 -7.14 14.63 14.59
CA ASP A 160 -6.23 15.76 14.78
C ASP A 160 -4.86 15.40 14.17
N PRO A 161 -4.35 16.18 13.19
CA PRO A 161 -3.03 15.95 12.62
C PRO A 161 -1.90 15.94 13.66
N TYR A 162 -2.07 16.61 14.82
CA TYR A 162 -1.10 16.55 15.90
C TYR A 162 -0.87 15.12 16.39
N GLU A 163 -1.92 14.31 16.55
CA GLU A 163 -1.81 12.92 16.98
C GLU A 163 -1.05 12.06 15.95
N VAL A 164 -1.26 12.35 14.66
CA VAL A 164 -0.50 11.72 13.56
C VAL A 164 0.99 12.02 13.74
N PHE A 165 1.35 13.29 13.90
CA PHE A 165 2.76 13.70 14.03
C PHE A 165 3.40 13.22 15.34
N GLU A 166 2.65 13.11 16.43
CA GLU A 166 3.13 12.56 17.68
C GLU A 166 3.54 11.08 17.52
N LEU A 167 2.68 10.27 16.91
CA LEU A 167 2.98 8.87 16.61
C LEU A 167 4.16 8.74 15.64
N MET A 168 4.20 9.58 14.59
CA MET A 168 5.34 9.61 13.68
C MET A 168 6.65 9.91 14.42
N ASN A 169 6.65 10.90 15.31
CA ASN A 169 7.82 11.24 16.11
C ASN A 169 8.24 10.09 17.02
N ARG A 170 7.29 9.42 17.68
CA ARG A 170 7.56 8.26 18.54
C ARG A 170 8.25 7.14 17.75
N PHE A 171 7.78 6.79 16.55
CA PHE A 171 8.43 5.77 15.72
C PHE A 171 9.75 6.23 15.10
N ALA A 172 9.87 7.50 14.70
CA ALA A 172 11.12 8.05 14.22
C ALA A 172 12.23 7.96 15.29
N GLN A 173 11.91 8.21 16.56
CA GLN A 173 12.84 8.03 17.69
C GLN A 173 13.27 6.56 17.91
N ARG A 174 12.50 5.59 17.40
CA ARG A 174 12.85 4.16 17.41
C ARG A 174 13.72 3.74 16.23
N GLY A 175 13.99 4.66 15.29
CA GLY A 175 14.88 4.43 14.15
C GLY A 175 14.23 3.67 13.00
N VAL A 176 12.91 3.76 12.81
CA VAL A 176 12.24 3.17 11.65
C VAL A 176 12.69 3.85 10.35
N ASN A 177 12.67 3.10 9.25
CA ASN A 177 13.11 3.59 7.94
C ASN A 177 12.00 4.38 7.23
N GLY A 178 10.76 3.90 7.36
CA GLY A 178 9.62 4.45 6.64
C GLY A 178 8.38 4.57 7.50
N ILE A 179 7.52 5.51 7.12
CA ILE A 179 6.16 5.64 7.65
C ILE A 179 5.20 5.78 6.48
N THR A 180 4.15 4.97 6.49
CA THR A 180 3.05 5.04 5.53
C THR A 180 1.84 5.70 6.19
N LEU A 181 1.32 6.77 5.59
CA LEU A 181 0.08 7.40 6.05
C LEU A 181 -1.10 6.84 5.25
N CYS A 182 -2.00 6.14 5.94
CA CYS A 182 -3.08 5.40 5.29
C CYS A 182 -4.43 6.12 5.44
N ASP A 183 -5.10 6.33 4.31
CA ASP A 183 -6.52 6.65 4.22
C ASP A 183 -7.35 5.36 4.17
N THR A 184 -7.44 4.69 5.33
CA THR A 184 -7.98 3.33 5.49
C THR A 184 -9.40 3.14 4.96
N THR A 185 -10.21 4.21 4.96
CA THR A 185 -11.62 4.15 4.58
C THR A 185 -11.98 5.13 3.46
N GLY A 186 -10.98 5.70 2.78
CA GLY A 186 -11.19 6.62 1.66
C GLY A 186 -11.95 7.89 2.08
N MET A 187 -11.55 8.49 3.20
CA MET A 187 -12.09 9.73 3.77
C MET A 187 -11.27 10.97 3.42
N ALA A 188 -10.03 10.79 2.95
CA ALA A 188 -9.13 11.89 2.67
C ALA A 188 -9.61 12.75 1.49
N TYR A 189 -9.28 14.04 1.54
CA TYR A 189 -9.50 14.98 0.46
C TYR A 189 -8.24 15.83 0.17
N PRO A 190 -8.10 16.41 -1.04
CA PRO A 190 -6.82 16.91 -1.54
C PRO A 190 -6.15 17.96 -0.65
N SER A 191 -6.88 18.96 -0.15
CA SER A 191 -6.29 20.02 0.68
C SER A 191 -5.79 19.50 2.04
N GLN A 192 -6.47 18.52 2.63
CA GLN A 192 -6.00 17.85 3.85
C GLN A 192 -4.75 17.01 3.58
N VAL A 193 -4.75 16.25 2.48
CA VAL A 193 -3.60 15.44 2.07
C VAL A 193 -2.37 16.31 1.84
N GLU A 194 -2.50 17.43 1.12
CA GLU A 194 -1.41 18.36 0.87
C GLU A 194 -0.85 18.95 2.18
N ALA A 195 -1.74 19.39 3.08
CA ALA A 195 -1.34 20.00 4.36
C ALA A 195 -0.60 19.02 5.27
N ILE A 196 -1.16 17.83 5.49
CA ILE A 196 -0.57 16.79 6.34
C ILE A 196 0.76 16.31 5.74
N SER A 197 0.79 16.02 4.44
CA SER A 197 2.01 15.51 3.78
C SER A 197 3.14 16.53 3.81
N ARG A 198 2.86 17.81 3.55
CA ARG A 198 3.87 18.88 3.59
C ARG A 198 4.45 19.04 4.99
N LYS A 199 3.59 18.99 6.01
CA LYS A 199 4.02 19.11 7.41
C LYS A 199 4.82 17.89 7.86
N ALA A 200 4.36 16.68 7.53
CA ALA A 200 5.07 15.42 7.80
C ALA A 200 6.49 15.45 7.23
N ARG A 201 6.65 15.81 5.94
CA ARG A 201 7.98 15.92 5.31
C ARG A 201 8.86 16.99 5.94
N SER A 202 8.29 18.11 6.35
CA SER A 202 9.04 19.17 7.03
C SER A 202 9.53 18.76 8.42
N LEU A 203 8.75 17.97 9.16
CA LEU A 203 9.08 17.51 10.50
C LEU A 203 10.03 16.31 10.49
N PHE A 204 9.88 15.41 9.51
CA PHE A 204 10.58 14.13 9.46
C PHE A 204 11.30 13.92 8.13
N PRO A 205 12.26 14.79 7.74
CA PRO A 205 12.89 14.75 6.43
C PRO A 205 13.75 13.50 6.18
N ALA A 206 14.13 12.78 7.25
CA ALA A 206 14.91 11.54 7.17
C ALA A 206 14.06 10.26 7.06
N ILE A 207 12.74 10.36 7.28
CA ILE A 207 11.83 9.21 7.20
C ILE A 207 11.30 9.11 5.77
N GLU A 208 11.35 7.90 5.20
CA GLU A 208 10.66 7.65 3.93
C GLU A 208 9.15 7.74 4.14
N LEU A 209 8.51 8.70 3.47
CA LEU A 209 7.07 8.92 3.59
C LEU A 209 6.33 8.29 2.40
N THR A 210 5.47 7.31 2.67
CA THR A 210 4.58 6.70 1.68
C THR A 210 3.12 7.12 1.94
N LEU A 211 2.34 7.32 0.87
CA LEU A 211 0.89 7.50 0.97
C LEU A 211 0.17 6.24 0.52
N HIS A 212 -0.84 5.85 1.28
CA HIS A 212 -1.71 4.72 0.98
C HIS A 212 -3.15 5.19 0.95
N PHE A 213 -3.75 5.25 -0.24
CA PHE A 213 -5.11 5.73 -0.41
C PHE A 213 -6.07 4.60 -0.79
N HIS A 214 -7.21 4.54 -0.11
CA HIS A 214 -8.36 3.81 -0.61
C HIS A 214 -9.20 4.71 -1.51
N ASN A 215 -9.89 4.12 -2.48
CA ASN A 215 -10.71 4.87 -3.44
C ASN A 215 -12.21 4.88 -3.08
N THR A 216 -12.56 4.63 -1.82
CA THR A 216 -13.95 4.50 -1.32
C THR A 216 -14.90 5.60 -1.82
N ARG A 217 -14.39 6.83 -1.93
CA ARG A 217 -15.16 8.03 -2.35
C ARG A 217 -14.66 8.63 -3.67
N GLY A 218 -13.90 7.87 -4.46
CA GLY A 218 -13.39 8.32 -5.76
C GLY A 218 -12.28 9.38 -5.68
N MET A 219 -11.62 9.52 -4.53
CA MET A 219 -10.65 10.60 -4.28
C MET A 219 -9.19 10.18 -4.42
N ALA A 220 -8.88 8.89 -4.63
CA ALA A 220 -7.51 8.38 -4.54
C ALA A 220 -6.52 9.06 -5.52
N LEU A 221 -6.90 9.24 -6.79
CA LEU A 221 -6.06 9.91 -7.78
C LEU A 221 -5.87 11.40 -7.48
N ALA A 222 -6.94 12.09 -7.06
CA ALA A 222 -6.87 13.50 -6.68
C ALA A 222 -5.98 13.71 -5.44
N ASN A 223 -6.09 12.82 -4.46
CA ASN A 223 -5.26 12.79 -3.26
C ASN A 223 -3.79 12.49 -3.60
N THR A 224 -3.53 11.61 -4.56
CA THR A 224 -2.18 11.36 -5.10
C THR A 224 -1.55 12.64 -5.67
N MET A 225 -2.29 13.40 -6.48
CA MET A 225 -1.81 14.67 -7.04
C MET A 225 -1.55 15.74 -5.96
N ALA A 226 -2.35 15.78 -4.91
CA ALA A 226 -2.11 16.66 -3.76
C ALA A 226 -0.84 16.27 -2.98
N ALA A 227 -0.64 14.97 -2.72
CA ALA A 227 0.57 14.46 -2.07
C ALA A 227 1.83 14.74 -2.92
N LEU A 228 1.76 14.61 -4.24
CA LEU A 228 2.82 14.99 -5.17
C LEU A 228 3.16 16.49 -5.07
N SER A 229 2.14 17.34 -4.94
CA SER A 229 2.31 18.79 -4.75
C SER A 229 2.92 19.16 -3.39
N ALA A 230 2.78 18.28 -2.39
CA ALA A 230 3.51 18.34 -1.13
C ALA A 230 4.93 17.73 -1.22
N GLY A 231 5.29 17.19 -2.38
CA GLY A 231 6.60 16.62 -2.71
C GLY A 231 6.81 15.20 -2.21
N VAL A 232 5.75 14.44 -1.95
CA VAL A 232 5.83 12.99 -1.76
C VAL A 232 6.08 12.31 -3.11
N ASP A 233 6.78 11.18 -3.09
CA ASP A 233 7.20 10.43 -4.26
C ASP A 233 6.96 8.91 -4.15
N ARG A 234 6.41 8.42 -3.04
CA ARG A 234 6.12 7.00 -2.78
C ARG A 234 4.62 6.79 -2.56
N PHE A 235 4.04 5.82 -3.26
CA PHE A 235 2.61 5.53 -3.20
C PHE A 235 2.35 4.03 -3.19
N ASP A 236 1.52 3.60 -2.25
CA ASP A 236 0.91 2.27 -2.30
C ASP A 236 -0.27 2.28 -3.28
N ALA A 237 -0.37 1.23 -4.07
CA ALA A 237 -1.51 0.93 -4.91
C ALA A 237 -1.71 -0.57 -5.03
N SER A 238 -2.92 -0.98 -5.39
CA SER A 238 -3.28 -2.39 -5.56
C SER A 238 -3.66 -2.65 -7.01
N LEU A 239 -3.05 -3.68 -7.60
CA LEU A 239 -3.40 -4.15 -8.93
C LEU A 239 -4.90 -4.44 -9.04
N GLY A 240 -5.56 -3.94 -10.09
CA GLY A 240 -7.00 -4.06 -10.26
C GLY A 240 -7.84 -3.23 -9.28
N GLY A 241 -7.22 -2.52 -8.33
CA GLY A 241 -7.92 -1.78 -7.26
C GLY A 241 -8.55 -2.68 -6.20
N ILE A 242 -8.06 -3.92 -6.04
CA ILE A 242 -8.60 -4.88 -5.08
C ILE A 242 -8.17 -4.56 -3.64
N GLY A 243 -8.86 -5.18 -2.67
CA GLY A 243 -8.67 -4.94 -1.24
C GLY A 243 -9.79 -4.07 -0.67
N GLY A 244 -9.56 -3.52 0.52
CA GLY A 244 -10.57 -2.73 1.23
C GLY A 244 -10.52 -2.95 2.74
N CYS A 245 -11.29 -2.13 3.46
CA CYS A 245 -11.41 -2.23 4.90
C CYS A 245 -12.76 -2.88 5.25
N PRO A 246 -12.79 -3.99 6.02
CA PRO A 246 -14.06 -4.63 6.42
C PRO A 246 -14.94 -3.70 7.28
N TYR A 247 -14.36 -2.66 7.89
CA TYR A 247 -15.05 -1.66 8.69
C TYR A 247 -15.71 -0.54 7.86
N ALA A 248 -15.60 -0.56 6.54
CA ALA A 248 -16.34 0.32 5.64
C ALA A 248 -17.22 -0.50 4.67
N PRO A 249 -18.39 -0.99 5.12
CA PRO A 249 -19.28 -1.78 4.27
C PRO A 249 -19.69 -1.01 3.01
N GLY A 250 -19.46 -1.60 1.84
CA GLY A 250 -19.76 -0.97 0.54
C GLY A 250 -18.67 -0.06 -0.03
N ALA A 251 -17.53 0.07 0.65
CA ALA A 251 -16.38 0.81 0.14
C ALA A 251 -15.67 0.08 -1.00
N SER A 252 -15.23 0.83 -2.01
CA SER A 252 -14.22 0.35 -2.97
C SER A 252 -12.87 0.14 -2.29
N GLY A 253 -12.02 -0.68 -2.92
CA GLY A 253 -10.72 -1.07 -2.39
C GLY A 253 -9.66 0.03 -2.47
N ASN A 254 -8.42 -0.42 -2.58
CA ASN A 254 -7.24 0.43 -2.72
C ASN A 254 -7.30 1.31 -3.99
N ALA A 255 -6.44 2.32 -4.03
CA ALA A 255 -6.09 2.99 -5.28
C ALA A 255 -5.65 1.95 -6.33
N CYS A 256 -6.24 2.00 -7.51
CA CYS A 256 -5.93 1.07 -8.60
C CYS A 256 -4.57 1.40 -9.20
N THR A 257 -3.66 0.42 -9.23
CA THR A 257 -2.29 0.61 -9.74
C THR A 257 -2.30 1.07 -11.19
N GLU A 258 -3.08 0.42 -12.06
CA GLU A 258 -3.10 0.77 -13.50
C GLU A 258 -3.60 2.19 -13.75
N GLU A 259 -4.63 2.63 -13.01
CA GLU A 259 -5.16 3.99 -13.08
C GLU A 259 -4.13 5.03 -12.66
N LEU A 260 -3.44 4.77 -11.54
CA LEU A 260 -2.41 5.63 -11.00
C LEU A 260 -1.22 5.74 -11.95
N VAL A 261 -0.68 4.61 -12.42
CA VAL A 261 0.45 4.58 -13.36
C VAL A 261 0.08 5.25 -14.68
N HIS A 262 -1.11 4.99 -15.21
CA HIS A 262 -1.57 5.60 -16.46
C HIS A 262 -1.69 7.13 -16.33
N MET A 263 -2.31 7.63 -15.25
CA MET A 263 -2.40 9.07 -14.99
C MET A 263 -1.00 9.71 -14.87
N LEU A 264 -0.14 9.16 -14.03
CA LEU A 264 1.19 9.72 -13.76
C LEU A 264 2.08 9.73 -15.00
N SER A 265 2.01 8.68 -15.82
CA SER A 265 2.74 8.61 -17.09
C SER A 265 2.26 9.69 -18.08
N LEU A 266 0.95 9.92 -18.16
CA LEU A 266 0.38 10.99 -19.00
C LEU A 266 0.77 12.38 -18.52
N ASP A 267 0.93 12.56 -17.21
CA ASP A 267 1.39 13.81 -16.57
C ASP A 267 2.92 14.02 -16.64
N GLY A 268 3.65 13.07 -17.22
CA GLY A 268 5.09 13.17 -17.51
C GLY A 268 6.03 12.70 -16.39
N TYR A 269 5.50 12.03 -15.37
CA TYR A 269 6.31 11.42 -14.31
C TYR A 269 6.94 10.10 -14.77
N ASP A 270 8.11 9.78 -14.23
CA ASP A 270 8.72 8.46 -14.39
C ASP A 270 8.32 7.55 -13.21
N THR A 271 7.41 6.61 -13.45
CA THR A 271 7.06 5.59 -12.44
C THR A 271 8.00 4.39 -12.48
N GLY A 272 8.68 4.16 -13.62
CA GLY A 272 9.38 2.92 -13.94
C GLY A 272 8.52 1.68 -14.08
N VAL A 273 7.19 1.80 -13.94
CA VAL A 273 6.27 0.66 -14.00
C VAL A 273 5.84 0.42 -15.44
N ASP A 274 5.98 -0.83 -15.90
CA ASP A 274 5.50 -1.27 -17.21
C ASP A 274 3.97 -1.40 -17.18
N LEU A 275 3.28 -0.37 -17.70
CA LEU A 275 1.82 -0.35 -17.78
C LEU A 275 1.24 -1.54 -18.56
N ALA A 276 1.91 -2.02 -19.61
CA ALA A 276 1.43 -3.16 -20.39
C ALA A 276 1.56 -4.46 -19.59
N GLY A 277 2.70 -4.65 -18.92
CA GLY A 277 2.95 -5.78 -18.04
C GLY A 277 1.95 -5.87 -16.88
N ILE A 278 1.69 -4.75 -16.19
CA ILE A 278 0.71 -4.75 -15.08
C ILE A 278 -0.72 -4.98 -15.58
N LEU A 279 -1.10 -4.49 -16.77
CA LEU A 279 -2.42 -4.76 -17.34
C LEU A 279 -2.59 -6.24 -17.66
N ALA A 280 -1.56 -6.88 -18.25
CA ALA A 280 -1.59 -8.32 -18.50
C ALA A 280 -1.70 -9.14 -17.20
N ALA A 281 -1.03 -8.71 -16.11
CA ALA A 281 -1.20 -9.33 -14.80
C ALA A 281 -2.62 -9.10 -14.24
N ALA A 282 -3.16 -7.88 -14.37
CA ALA A 282 -4.49 -7.51 -13.90
C ALA A 282 -5.62 -8.28 -14.60
N GLU A 283 -5.46 -8.63 -15.88
CA GLU A 283 -6.41 -9.48 -16.63
C GLU A 283 -6.57 -10.87 -16.01
N THR A 284 -5.58 -11.36 -15.27
CA THR A 284 -5.65 -12.67 -14.60
C THR A 284 -6.42 -12.64 -13.28
N LEU A 285 -6.54 -11.47 -12.65
CA LEU A 285 -7.12 -11.32 -11.31
C LEU A 285 -8.53 -11.89 -11.18
N PRO A 286 -9.49 -11.62 -12.10
CA PRO A 286 -10.83 -12.18 -11.98
C PRO A 286 -10.87 -13.71 -11.91
N GLY A 287 -9.97 -14.38 -12.63
CA GLY A 287 -9.83 -15.84 -12.57
C GLY A 287 -9.31 -16.34 -11.22
N LEU A 288 -8.45 -15.56 -10.55
CA LEU A 288 -7.88 -15.88 -9.24
C LEU A 288 -8.90 -15.68 -8.11
N ILE A 289 -9.58 -14.53 -8.10
CA ILE A 289 -10.45 -14.11 -6.99
C ILE A 289 -11.93 -14.48 -7.20
N GLY A 290 -12.33 -14.77 -8.43
CA GLY A 290 -13.68 -15.25 -8.77
C GLY A 290 -14.72 -14.15 -8.99
N HIS A 291 -14.30 -12.89 -9.15
CA HIS A 291 -15.17 -11.77 -9.52
C HIS A 291 -14.39 -10.69 -10.28
N ASP A 292 -15.10 -9.75 -10.91
CA ASP A 292 -14.49 -8.63 -11.62
C ASP A 292 -13.75 -7.67 -10.68
N VAL A 293 -12.78 -6.94 -11.25
CA VAL A 293 -12.00 -5.92 -10.53
C VAL A 293 -12.47 -4.48 -10.85
N PRO A 294 -12.32 -3.53 -9.92
CA PRO A 294 -12.74 -2.14 -10.12
C PRO A 294 -11.80 -1.27 -10.99
N SER A 295 -10.96 -1.85 -11.85
CA SER A 295 -10.06 -1.10 -12.75
C SER A 295 -10.77 -0.58 -14.01
N GLN A 296 -10.80 0.74 -14.19
CA GLN A 296 -11.34 1.36 -15.41
C GLN A 296 -10.38 1.24 -16.59
N ILE A 297 -9.05 1.26 -16.34
CA ILE A 297 -8.06 1.11 -17.41
C ILE A 297 -8.09 -0.30 -17.99
N LEU A 298 -8.33 -1.32 -17.16
CA LEU A 298 -8.53 -2.69 -17.66
C LEU A 298 -9.74 -2.80 -18.58
N LYS A 299 -10.84 -2.12 -18.23
CA LYS A 299 -12.12 -2.16 -18.98
C LYS A 299 -12.07 -1.36 -20.27
N ALA A 300 -11.59 -0.12 -20.20
CA ALA A 300 -11.58 0.81 -21.32
C ALA A 300 -10.31 0.68 -22.19
N GLY A 301 -9.19 0.28 -21.60
CA GLY A 301 -7.86 0.42 -22.16
C GLY A 301 -7.28 1.82 -21.92
N THR A 302 -6.04 2.03 -22.38
CA THR A 302 -5.33 3.31 -22.21
C THR A 302 -5.99 4.43 -23.02
N ARG A 303 -5.71 5.69 -22.67
CA ARG A 303 -6.21 6.90 -23.38
C ARG A 303 -5.95 6.86 -24.89
N ALA A 304 -4.87 6.20 -25.32
CA ALA A 304 -4.47 6.13 -26.72
C ALA A 304 -5.16 5.01 -27.52
N ARG A 305 -5.91 4.10 -26.86
CA ARG A 305 -6.64 3.03 -27.55
C ARG A 305 -7.66 3.62 -28.52
N ARG A 306 -7.62 3.16 -29.78
CA ARG A 306 -8.57 3.56 -30.82
C ARG A 306 -9.52 2.39 -31.13
N HIS A 307 -10.75 2.73 -31.51
CA HIS A 307 -11.75 1.77 -31.97
C HIS A 307 -12.06 2.02 -33.45
N PRO A 308 -12.46 0.99 -34.22
CA PRO A 308 -12.89 1.19 -35.59
C PRO A 308 -14.11 2.12 -35.64
N ALA A 309 -14.23 2.91 -36.70
CA ALA A 309 -15.43 3.69 -36.95
C ALA A 309 -16.63 2.74 -37.14
N PRO A 310 -17.83 3.07 -36.63
CA PRO A 310 -19.02 2.27 -36.87
C PRO A 310 -19.28 2.09 -38.37
N CYS A 311 -19.52 0.85 -38.81
CA CYS A 311 -20.03 0.62 -40.16
C CYS A 311 -21.45 1.20 -40.27
N GLN A 312 -21.71 1.97 -41.33
CA GLN A 312 -23.05 2.48 -41.66
C GLN A 312 -23.94 1.37 -42.20
#